data_AF-A0A7Y2I2C7-F1
#
_entry.id   AF-A0A7Y2I2C7-F1
#
_cell.length_a   1.000
_cell.length_b   1.000
_cell.length_c   1.000
_cell.angle_alpha   90.00
_cell.angle_beta   90.00
_cell.angle_gamma   90.00
#
_symmetry.space_group_name_H-M   'P 1'
#
loop_
_entity.id
_entity.type
_entity.pdbx_description
1 polymer ?
#
loop_
_entity_poly.entity_id
_entity_poly.type
_entity_poly.pdbx_seq_one_letter_code
_entity_poly.pdbx_strand_id
1 'polypeptide(L)'
;MNTWNLKQYLNYGLQIVRMNTIVLWWIGLIGLLSALTLMLKDSLSFWPLNVVVTLLSILSTPIIYGIYFELIEDNYSSIPRIARTYVPGYLWLIIRMYLPPIFLASMVISLMVGSIPAFGGGGILEMTLVLFSLLYLFVIPTYYISGTGRGAISGGIFFLSRNLSSATPIILAVLLLETGMLVLQYQRATFNADLGTIFIVLDFLVYFFASIVDYLIFIILIFILKEQPADSDQSGQDQT
;
A
#
# COMPACT_ATOMS: atom_id res chain seq x y z
N MET A 1 12.25 -23.05 -13.82
CA MET A 1 11.49 -22.07 -13.01
C MET A 1 12.44 -21.50 -11.97
N ASN A 2 12.82 -20.23 -12.08
CA ASN A 2 13.56 -19.56 -11.00
C ASN A 2 12.61 -19.43 -9.80
N THR A 3 12.82 -20.22 -8.77
CA THR A 3 12.19 -20.01 -7.48
C THR A 3 12.72 -18.69 -6.91
N TRP A 4 11.84 -17.70 -6.73
CA TRP A 4 12.21 -16.46 -6.07
C TRP A 4 12.85 -16.75 -4.73
N ASN A 5 14.03 -16.20 -4.47
CA ASN A 5 14.69 -16.39 -3.18
C ASN A 5 14.08 -15.44 -2.13
N LEU A 6 12.79 -15.64 -1.83
CA LEU A 6 11.99 -14.82 -0.93
C LEU A 6 12.65 -14.65 0.44
N LYS A 7 13.34 -15.70 0.93
CA LYS A 7 14.09 -15.64 2.18
C LYS A 7 15.23 -14.62 2.11
N GLN A 8 15.98 -14.60 1.01
CA GLN A 8 17.05 -13.65 0.79
C GLN A 8 16.49 -12.22 0.70
N TYR A 9 15.46 -11.99 -0.12
CA TYR A 9 14.85 -10.65 -0.24
C TYR A 9 14.26 -10.15 1.07
N LEU A 10 13.63 -11.03 1.85
CA LEU A 10 13.10 -10.68 3.17
C LEU A 10 14.22 -10.27 4.13
N ASN A 11 15.33 -11.01 4.16
CA ASN A 11 16.48 -10.66 5.00
C ASN A 11 17.10 -9.30 4.60
N TYR A 12 17.24 -9.05 3.29
CA TYR A 12 17.70 -7.75 2.79
C TYR A 12 16.72 -6.63 3.16
N GLY A 13 15.41 -6.83 2.95
CA GLY A 13 14.39 -5.87 3.31
C GLY A 13 14.41 -5.53 4.80
N LEU A 14 14.48 -6.54 5.67
CA LEU A 14 14.61 -6.35 7.12
C LEU A 14 15.86 -5.56 7.49
N GLN A 15 16.99 -5.82 6.83
CA GLN A 15 18.22 -5.08 7.07
C GLN A 15 18.08 -3.60 6.67
N ILE A 16 17.51 -3.32 5.49
CA ILE A 16 17.26 -1.96 5.00
C ILE A 16 16.34 -1.20 5.96
N VAL A 17 15.21 -1.81 6.36
CA VAL A 17 14.26 -1.20 7.31
C VAL A 17 14.92 -0.94 8.66
N ARG A 18 15.70 -1.91 9.17
CA ARG A 18 16.39 -1.79 10.47
C ARG A 18 17.45 -0.69 10.47
N MET A 19 18.20 -0.52 9.39
CA MET A 19 19.25 0.51 9.30
C MET A 19 18.66 1.92 9.17
N ASN A 20 17.42 2.05 8.67
CA ASN A 20 16.77 3.33 8.44
C ASN A 20 15.73 3.65 9.52
N THR A 21 16.20 3.75 10.77
CA THR A 21 15.35 4.02 11.95
C THR A 21 14.54 5.31 11.84
N ILE A 22 15.01 6.30 11.06
CA ILE A 22 14.27 7.55 10.85
C ILE A 22 12.91 7.32 10.19
N VAL A 23 12.80 6.33 9.30
CA VAL A 23 11.53 5.94 8.67
C VAL A 23 10.61 5.30 9.70
N LEU A 24 11.14 4.44 10.57
CA LEU A 24 10.36 3.85 11.68
C LEU A 24 9.82 4.92 12.63
N TRP A 25 10.62 5.93 12.98
CA TRP A 25 10.16 7.07 13.77
C TRP A 25 9.09 7.89 13.07
N TRP A 26 9.22 8.09 11.75
CA TRP A 26 8.22 8.79 10.95
C TRP A 26 6.87 8.05 10.98
N ILE A 27 6.87 6.75 10.70
CA ILE A 27 5.65 5.92 10.73
C ILE A 27 5.04 5.91 12.13
N GLY A 28 5.88 5.76 13.17
CA GLY A 28 5.44 5.83 14.56
C GLY A 28 4.78 7.17 14.89
N LEU A 29 5.32 8.28 14.39
CA LEU A 29 4.72 9.61 14.60
C LEU A 29 3.37 9.75 13.88
N ILE A 30 3.25 9.30 12.63
CA ILE A 30 1.96 9.34 11.91
C ILE A 30 0.93 8.46 12.60
N GLY A 31 1.30 7.22 12.95
CA GLY A 31 0.40 6.30 13.65
C GLY A 31 -0.07 6.86 14.98
N LEU A 32 0.84 7.50 15.74
CA LEU A 32 0.50 8.13 17.02
C LEU A 32 -0.42 9.35 16.84
N LEU A 33 -0.20 10.16 15.81
CA LEU A 33 -1.10 11.27 15.48
C LEU A 33 -2.50 10.75 15.08
N SER A 34 -2.58 9.70 14.27
CA SER A 34 -3.84 9.04 13.90
C SER A 34 -4.58 8.52 15.15
N ALA A 35 -3.85 7.84 16.03
CA ALA A 35 -4.38 7.32 17.30
C ALA A 35 -4.87 8.44 18.24
N LEU A 36 -4.13 9.55 18.37
CA LEU A 36 -4.50 10.70 19.18
C LEU A 36 -5.71 11.44 18.61
N THR A 37 -5.84 11.53 17.28
CA THR A 37 -7.00 12.13 16.62
C THR A 37 -8.30 11.48 17.09
N LEU A 38 -8.28 10.17 17.29
CA LEU A 38 -9.43 9.39 17.73
C LEU A 38 -9.84 9.68 19.18
N MET A 39 -8.91 10.11 20.04
CA MET A 39 -9.22 10.59 21.39
C MET A 39 -10.03 11.88 21.38
N LEU A 40 -9.96 12.63 20.27
CA LEU A 40 -10.65 13.90 20.11
C LEU A 40 -11.97 13.76 19.34
N LYS A 41 -12.49 12.54 19.12
CA LYS A 41 -13.66 12.27 18.27
C LYS A 41 -14.87 13.16 18.57
N ASP A 42 -15.11 13.50 19.83
CA ASP A 42 -16.25 14.32 20.27
C ASP A 42 -15.94 15.83 20.28
N SER A 43 -14.72 16.23 19.92
CA SER A 43 -14.28 17.63 19.84
C SER A 43 -14.53 18.22 18.45
N LEU A 44 -14.83 19.52 18.40
CA LEU A 44 -14.89 20.31 17.17
C LEU A 44 -13.58 20.29 16.37
N SER A 45 -12.45 20.03 17.03
CA SER A 45 -11.14 19.91 16.41
C SER A 45 -10.91 18.57 15.72
N PHE A 46 -11.78 17.57 15.91
CA PHE A 46 -11.64 16.23 15.33
C PHE A 46 -11.51 16.29 13.81
N TRP A 47 -12.49 16.92 13.14
CA TRP A 47 -12.61 16.84 11.70
C TRP A 47 -11.43 17.50 10.97
N PRO A 48 -11.01 18.74 11.32
CA PRO A 48 -9.82 19.35 10.72
C PRO A 48 -8.55 18.54 10.98
N LEU A 49 -8.36 18.04 12.19
CA LEU A 49 -7.15 17.30 12.56
C LEU A 49 -7.09 15.95 11.83
N ASN A 50 -8.22 15.26 11.74
CA ASN A 50 -8.34 14.01 10.98
C ASN A 50 -7.99 14.20 9.50
N VAL A 51 -8.47 15.28 8.87
CA VAL A 51 -8.13 15.60 7.48
C VAL A 51 -6.62 15.83 7.32
N VAL A 52 -6.02 16.63 8.21
CA VAL A 52 -4.58 16.93 8.16
C VAL A 52 -3.75 15.66 8.34
N VAL A 53 -4.07 14.83 9.33
CA VAL A 53 -3.35 13.57 9.60
C VAL A 53 -3.52 12.58 8.45
N THR A 54 -4.72 12.50 7.87
CA THR A 54 -4.98 11.65 6.68
C THR A 54 -4.14 12.11 5.50
N LEU A 55 -4.12 13.41 5.20
CA LEU A 55 -3.30 13.96 4.11
C LEU A 55 -1.80 13.74 4.36
N LEU A 56 -1.35 13.92 5.61
CA LEU A 56 0.03 13.64 5.99
C LEU A 56 0.38 12.17 5.74
N SER A 57 -0.51 11.23 6.10
CA SER A 57 -0.31 9.80 5.85
C SER A 57 -0.23 9.51 4.35
N ILE A 58 -1.17 10.03 3.55
CA ILE A 58 -1.20 9.83 2.09
C ILE A 58 0.07 10.36 1.41
N LEU A 59 0.57 11.52 1.85
CA LEU A 59 1.77 12.13 1.29
C LEU A 59 3.06 11.48 1.81
N SER A 60 3.05 10.90 3.00
CA SER A 60 4.23 10.27 3.58
C SER A 60 4.55 8.93 2.92
N THR A 61 3.54 8.14 2.55
CA THR A 61 3.72 6.83 1.89
C THR A 61 4.64 6.89 0.65
N PRO A 62 4.42 7.75 -0.36
CA PRO A 62 5.31 7.83 -1.52
C PRO A 62 6.71 8.34 -1.19
N ILE A 63 6.85 9.18 -0.16
CA ILE A 63 8.17 9.62 0.30
C ILE A 63 8.93 8.45 0.91
N ILE A 64 8.27 7.64 1.74
CA ILE A 64 8.87 6.46 2.38
C ILE A 64 9.26 5.41 1.33
N TYR A 65 8.37 5.11 0.38
CA TYR A 65 8.72 4.24 -0.75
C TYR A 65 9.90 4.79 -1.56
N GLY A 66 9.93 6.10 -1.82
CA GLY A 66 11.04 6.74 -2.53
C GLY A 66 12.36 6.66 -1.77
N ILE A 67 12.35 6.82 -0.45
CA ILE A 67 13.54 6.61 0.41
C ILE A 67 14.03 5.18 0.26
N TYR A 68 13.15 4.18 0.40
CA TYR A 68 13.55 2.77 0.27
C TYR A 68 14.04 2.42 -1.13
N PHE A 69 13.39 2.94 -2.16
CA PHE A 69 13.81 2.74 -3.54
C PHE A 69 15.19 3.35 -3.81
N GLU A 70 15.41 4.61 -3.44
CA GLU A 70 16.72 5.24 -3.63
C GLU A 70 17.82 4.53 -2.84
N LEU A 71 17.54 4.04 -1.63
CA LEU A 71 18.47 3.21 -0.86
C LEU A 71 18.82 1.89 -1.57
N ILE A 72 17.88 1.26 -2.26
CA ILE A 72 18.13 0.05 -3.05
C ILE A 72 19.00 0.36 -4.29
N GLU A 73 18.85 1.57 -4.85
CA GLU A 73 19.65 2.05 -5.99
C GLU A 73 20.98 2.72 -5.58
N ASP A 74 21.37 2.65 -4.31
CA ASP A 74 22.54 3.36 -3.75
C ASP A 74 22.55 4.87 -4.04
N ASN A 75 21.36 5.46 -4.17
CA ASN A 75 21.14 6.89 -4.36
C ASN A 75 20.72 7.56 -3.04
N TYR A 76 21.24 8.77 -2.80
CA TYR A 76 20.96 9.52 -1.58
C TYR A 76 20.46 10.92 -1.92
N SER A 77 19.15 11.06 -2.19
CA SER A 77 18.52 12.36 -2.38
C SER A 77 17.95 12.92 -1.08
N SER A 78 17.79 14.25 -1.05
CA SER A 78 17.08 14.92 0.01
C SER A 78 15.56 14.65 -0.07
N ILE A 79 14.88 14.64 1.08
CA ILE A 79 13.42 14.43 1.18
C ILE A 79 12.63 15.33 0.21
N PRO A 80 12.93 16.64 0.04
CA PRO A 80 12.20 17.48 -0.91
C PRO A 80 12.38 17.05 -2.37
N ARG A 81 13.54 16.48 -2.73
CA ARG A 81 13.78 15.96 -4.08
C ARG A 81 12.97 14.68 -4.29
N ILE A 82 13.01 13.74 -3.35
CA ILE A 82 12.19 12.52 -3.36
C ILE A 82 10.71 12.88 -3.50
N ALA A 83 10.23 13.84 -2.71
CA ALA A 83 8.84 14.27 -2.75
C ALA A 83 8.45 14.82 -4.13
N ARG A 84 9.30 15.67 -4.76
CA ARG A 84 9.02 16.20 -6.09
C ARG A 84 9.04 15.13 -7.18
N THR A 85 9.89 14.12 -7.04
CA THR A 85 10.03 13.03 -8.03
C THR A 85 8.86 12.06 -7.96
N TYR A 86 8.51 11.58 -6.76
CA TYR A 86 7.62 10.42 -6.61
C TYR A 86 6.18 10.76 -6.23
N VAL A 87 5.93 11.85 -5.50
CA VAL A 87 4.57 12.19 -5.01
C VAL A 87 3.59 12.45 -6.16
N PRO A 88 3.90 13.26 -7.19
CA PRO A 88 2.91 13.58 -8.22
C PRO A 88 2.47 12.35 -9.02
N GLY A 89 3.42 11.49 -9.42
CA GLY A 89 3.12 10.27 -10.16
C GLY A 89 2.37 9.25 -9.31
N TYR A 90 2.76 9.10 -8.04
CA TYR A 90 2.05 8.24 -7.09
C TYR A 90 0.61 8.69 -6.83
N LEU A 91 0.37 9.99 -6.61
CA LEU A 91 -0.99 10.52 -6.43
C LEU A 91 -1.84 10.35 -7.69
N TRP A 92 -1.27 10.62 -8.87
CA TRP A 92 -1.95 10.38 -10.14
C TRP A 92 -2.33 8.91 -10.32
N LEU A 93 -1.43 8.01 -9.94
CA LEU A 93 -1.61 6.58 -9.94
C LEU A 93 -2.72 6.15 -8.97
N ILE A 94 -2.69 6.61 -7.72
CA ILE A 94 -3.76 6.36 -6.73
C ILE A 94 -5.11 6.81 -7.28
N ILE A 95 -5.22 8.03 -7.79
CA ILE A 95 -6.51 8.55 -8.29
C ILE A 95 -7.02 7.66 -9.42
N ARG A 96 -6.18 7.29 -10.38
CA ARG A 96 -6.59 6.42 -11.49
C ARG A 96 -6.87 5.00 -11.08
N MET A 97 -6.20 4.51 -10.04
CA MET A 97 -6.39 3.15 -9.54
C MET A 97 -7.65 3.06 -8.69
N TYR A 98 -7.86 3.94 -7.72
CA TYR A 98 -8.98 3.88 -6.77
C TYR A 98 -10.30 4.44 -7.30
N LEU A 99 -10.30 5.36 -8.27
CA LEU A 99 -11.54 5.96 -8.78
C LEU A 99 -12.45 4.96 -9.52
N PRO A 100 -11.97 4.05 -10.39
CA PRO A 100 -12.81 3.03 -11.03
C PRO A 100 -13.45 2.04 -10.03
N PRO A 101 -12.73 1.45 -9.05
CA PRO A 101 -13.33 0.60 -8.02
C PRO A 101 -14.38 1.33 -7.17
N ILE A 102 -14.11 2.57 -6.75
CA ILE A 102 -15.06 3.38 -5.99
C ILE A 102 -16.33 3.60 -6.82
N PHE A 103 -16.18 3.93 -8.10
CA PHE A 103 -17.30 4.10 -9.02
C PHE A 103 -18.09 2.80 -9.20
N LEU A 104 -17.41 1.67 -9.44
CA LEU A 104 -18.03 0.36 -9.59
C LEU A 104 -18.78 -0.08 -8.33
N ALA A 105 -18.14 0.01 -7.17
CA ALA A 105 -18.78 -0.30 -5.89
C ALA A 105 -19.98 0.60 -5.63
N SER A 106 -19.88 1.89 -5.88
CA SER A 106 -20.99 2.84 -5.75
C SER A 106 -22.15 2.50 -6.69
N MET A 107 -21.86 2.07 -7.92
CA MET A 107 -22.86 1.62 -8.87
C MET A 107 -23.57 0.35 -8.39
N VAL A 108 -22.82 -0.64 -7.89
CA VAL A 108 -23.37 -1.88 -7.33
C VAL A 108 -24.26 -1.59 -6.13
N ILE A 109 -23.79 -0.75 -5.20
CA ILE A 109 -24.58 -0.33 -4.03
C ILE A 109 -25.88 0.34 -4.50
N SER A 110 -25.80 1.26 -5.47
CA SER A 110 -26.96 1.98 -6.01
C SER A 110 -27.97 1.03 -6.69
N LEU A 111 -27.50 0.00 -7.38
CA LEU A 111 -28.34 -1.01 -8.03
C LEU A 111 -28.99 -1.98 -7.02
N MET A 112 -28.38 -2.15 -5.85
CA MET A 112 -28.87 -3.03 -4.79
C MET A 112 -29.72 -2.30 -3.75
N VAL A 113 -29.90 -0.97 -3.86
CA VAL A 113 -30.83 -0.18 -3.04
C VAL A 113 -32.23 -0.77 -3.16
N GLY A 114 -32.70 -1.41 -2.09
CA GLY A 114 -33.97 -2.13 -2.01
C GLY A 114 -33.86 -3.59 -1.56
N SER A 115 -32.65 -4.18 -1.56
CA SER A 115 -32.43 -5.60 -1.23
C SER A 115 -31.35 -5.86 -0.18
N ILE A 116 -30.59 -4.83 0.22
CA ILE A 116 -29.50 -4.96 1.20
C ILE A 116 -29.79 -4.07 2.42
N PRO A 117 -29.68 -4.58 3.66
CA PRO A 117 -29.76 -3.75 4.85
C PRO A 117 -28.73 -2.63 4.78
N ALA A 118 -29.03 -1.43 5.29
CA ALA A 118 -28.14 -0.25 5.24
C ALA A 118 -26.69 -0.49 5.75
N PHE A 119 -26.45 -1.58 6.50
CA PHE A 119 -25.12 -2.02 6.95
C PHE A 119 -24.29 -2.79 5.90
N GLY A 120 -24.89 -3.33 4.83
CA GLY A 120 -24.18 -4.16 3.84
C GLY A 120 -23.45 -3.37 2.74
N GLY A 121 -23.79 -2.09 2.55
CA GLY A 121 -23.17 -1.26 1.51
C GLY A 121 -21.69 -0.93 1.76
N GLY A 122 -21.30 -0.74 3.02
CA GLY A 122 -19.90 -0.47 3.40
C GLY A 122 -18.98 -1.66 3.12
N GLY A 123 -19.41 -2.87 3.47
CA GLY A 123 -18.62 -4.09 3.24
C GLY A 123 -18.39 -4.42 1.77
N ILE A 124 -19.35 -4.11 0.88
CA ILE A 124 -19.18 -4.30 -0.58
C ILE A 124 -18.10 -3.35 -1.11
N LEU A 125 -18.09 -2.10 -0.65
CA LEU A 125 -17.07 -1.12 -1.03
C LEU A 125 -15.69 -1.57 -0.54
N GLU A 126 -15.56 -1.97 0.72
CA GLU A 126 -14.31 -2.44 1.33
C GLU A 126 -13.76 -3.70 0.63
N MET A 127 -14.62 -4.69 0.36
CA MET A 127 -14.21 -5.91 -0.36
C MET A 127 -13.80 -5.61 -1.79
N THR A 128 -14.48 -4.69 -2.47
CA THR A 128 -14.10 -4.25 -3.81
C THR A 128 -12.73 -3.55 -3.78
N LEU A 129 -12.49 -2.69 -2.79
CA LEU A 129 -11.21 -2.01 -2.62
C LEU A 129 -10.06 -2.98 -2.34
N VAL A 130 -10.26 -4.00 -1.51
CA VAL A 130 -9.25 -5.06 -1.25
C VAL A 130 -8.96 -5.88 -2.51
N LEU A 131 -9.99 -6.26 -3.25
CA LEU A 131 -9.79 -7.06 -4.46
C LEU A 131 -9.02 -6.28 -5.53
N PHE A 132 -9.26 -4.97 -5.61
CA PHE A 132 -8.55 -4.07 -6.49
C PHE A 132 -7.16 -3.68 -5.97
N SER A 133 -6.91 -3.64 -4.65
CA SER A 133 -5.58 -3.36 -4.09
C SER A 133 -4.53 -4.38 -4.53
N LEU A 134 -4.93 -5.62 -4.80
CA LEU A 134 -4.06 -6.66 -5.35
C LEU A 134 -3.52 -6.34 -6.75
N LEU A 135 -4.31 -5.67 -7.59
CA LEU A 135 -3.83 -5.22 -8.90
C LEU A 135 -2.74 -4.16 -8.74
N TYR A 136 -2.74 -3.43 -7.62
CA TYR A 136 -1.86 -2.29 -7.39
C TYR A 136 -0.52 -2.67 -6.79
N LEU A 137 -0.45 -3.87 -6.21
CA LEU A 137 0.73 -4.43 -5.58
C LEU A 137 1.96 -4.37 -6.48
N PHE A 138 1.82 -4.71 -7.77
CA PHE A 138 2.92 -4.68 -8.73
C PHE A 138 3.03 -3.35 -9.50
N VAL A 139 1.97 -2.55 -9.54
CA VAL A 139 1.94 -1.28 -10.27
C VAL A 139 2.80 -0.22 -9.58
N ILE A 140 2.70 -0.12 -8.25
CA ILE A 140 3.45 0.88 -7.48
C ILE A 140 4.97 0.63 -7.61
N PRO A 141 5.51 -0.56 -7.31
CA PRO A 141 6.94 -0.84 -7.53
C PRO A 141 7.40 -0.62 -8.98
N THR A 142 6.58 -0.99 -9.97
CA THR A 142 6.87 -0.75 -11.40
C THR A 142 7.02 0.74 -11.70
N TYR A 143 6.21 1.60 -11.09
CA TYR A 143 6.34 3.06 -11.23
C TYR A 143 7.66 3.60 -10.68
N TYR A 144 8.12 3.10 -9.53
CA TYR A 144 9.40 3.52 -8.95
C TYR A 144 10.57 3.11 -9.83
N ILE A 145 10.54 1.89 -10.39
CA ILE A 145 11.57 1.40 -11.31
C ILE A 145 11.57 2.17 -12.64
N SER A 146 10.40 2.38 -13.25
CA SER A 146 10.30 3.01 -14.57
C SER A 146 10.47 4.53 -14.54
N GLY A 147 10.34 5.15 -13.36
CA GLY A 147 10.33 6.61 -13.17
C GLY A 147 9.16 7.33 -13.86
N THR A 148 8.23 6.60 -14.47
CA THR A 148 7.14 7.19 -15.27
C THR A 148 5.80 6.52 -14.94
N GLY A 149 4.78 7.35 -14.69
CA GLY A 149 3.42 6.84 -14.43
C GLY A 149 2.76 6.23 -15.67
N ARG A 150 3.23 6.59 -16.88
CA ARG A 150 2.74 6.03 -18.15
C ARG A 150 3.30 4.63 -18.33
N GLY A 151 2.43 3.63 -18.49
CA GLY A 151 2.82 2.24 -18.69
C GLY A 151 3.06 1.44 -17.40
N ALA A 152 3.15 2.09 -16.23
CA ALA A 152 3.30 1.38 -14.95
C ALA A 152 2.10 0.47 -14.64
N ILE A 153 0.87 0.92 -14.96
CA ILE A 153 -0.35 0.13 -14.77
C ILE A 153 -0.31 -1.13 -15.66
N SER A 154 -0.08 -0.95 -16.96
CA SER A 154 -0.03 -2.07 -17.90
C SER A 154 1.13 -3.01 -17.61
N GLY A 155 2.30 -2.48 -17.24
CA GLY A 155 3.48 -3.26 -16.89
C GLY A 155 3.28 -4.11 -15.64
N GLY A 156 2.74 -3.51 -14.57
CA GLY A 156 2.41 -4.23 -13.34
C GLY A 156 1.37 -5.32 -13.54
N ILE A 157 0.30 -5.04 -14.29
CA ILE A 157 -0.74 -6.04 -14.60
C ILE A 157 -0.19 -7.16 -15.47
N PHE A 158 0.61 -6.83 -16.49
CA PHE A 158 1.25 -7.83 -17.36
C PHE A 158 2.23 -8.71 -16.58
N PHE A 159 2.99 -8.13 -15.65
CA PHE A 159 3.88 -8.89 -14.78
C PHE A 159 3.10 -9.86 -13.90
N LEU A 160 2.02 -9.38 -13.27
CA LEU A 160 1.17 -10.20 -12.42
C LEU A 160 0.53 -11.36 -13.20
N SER A 161 0.00 -11.10 -14.41
CA SER A 161 -0.65 -12.15 -15.21
C SER A 161 0.32 -13.25 -15.63
N ARG A 162 1.58 -12.91 -15.92
CA ARG A 162 2.62 -13.88 -16.27
C ARG A 162 3.17 -14.65 -15.08
N ASN A 163 3.22 -14.03 -13.89
CA ASN A 163 3.85 -14.60 -12.70
C ASN A 163 2.86 -14.96 -11.58
N LEU A 164 1.57 -15.10 -11.89
CA LEU A 164 0.49 -15.27 -10.90
C LEU A 164 0.76 -16.39 -9.88
N SER A 165 1.23 -17.55 -10.36
CA SER A 165 1.54 -18.71 -9.51
C SER A 165 2.68 -18.39 -8.52
N SER A 166 3.76 -17.78 -9.00
CA SER A 166 4.90 -17.38 -8.16
C SER A 166 4.56 -16.22 -7.21
N ALA A 167 3.66 -15.32 -7.61
CA ALA A 167 3.18 -14.19 -6.83
C ALA A 167 2.19 -14.57 -5.72
N THR A 168 1.62 -15.78 -5.78
CA THR A 168 0.56 -16.24 -4.85
C THR A 168 0.92 -16.08 -3.37
N PRO A 169 2.14 -16.40 -2.89
CA PRO A 169 2.49 -16.20 -1.48
C PRO A 169 2.46 -14.73 -1.04
N ILE A 170 2.90 -13.80 -1.91
CA ILE A 170 2.90 -12.36 -1.63
C ILE A 170 1.47 -11.83 -1.65
N ILE A 171 0.67 -12.23 -2.64
CA ILE A 171 -0.74 -11.88 -2.76
C ILE A 171 -1.52 -12.35 -1.51
N LEU A 172 -1.28 -13.58 -1.05
CA LEU A 172 -1.91 -14.12 0.15
C LEU A 172 -1.52 -13.32 1.41
N ALA A 173 -0.25 -12.96 1.55
CA ALA A 173 0.23 -12.17 2.69
C ALA A 173 -0.48 -10.81 2.76
N VAL A 174 -0.63 -10.14 1.61
CA VAL A 174 -1.31 -8.84 1.51
C VAL A 174 -2.79 -8.98 1.77
N LEU A 175 -3.45 -9.98 1.19
CA LEU A 175 -4.86 -10.27 1.48
C LEU A 175 -5.11 -10.51 2.97
N LEU A 176 -4.26 -11.30 3.63
CA LEU A 176 -4.38 -11.59 5.06
C LEU A 176 -4.19 -10.33 5.89
N LEU A 177 -3.25 -9.46 5.51
CA LEU A 177 -2.99 -8.20 6.18
C LEU A 177 -4.16 -7.22 6.04
N GLU A 178 -4.65 -7.01 4.81
CA GLU A 178 -5.81 -6.16 4.51
C GLU A 178 -7.08 -6.67 5.18
N THR A 179 -7.34 -7.98 5.10
CA THR A 179 -8.49 -8.61 5.77
C THR A 179 -8.37 -8.49 7.28
N GLY A 180 -7.18 -8.67 7.84
CA GLY A 180 -6.92 -8.48 9.27
C GLY A 180 -7.20 -7.04 9.74
N MET A 181 -6.75 -6.05 8.97
CA MET A 181 -7.05 -4.64 9.26
C MET A 181 -8.54 -4.35 9.17
N LEU A 182 -9.24 -4.85 8.15
CA LEU A 182 -10.69 -4.67 8.00
C LEU A 182 -11.48 -5.32 9.13
N VAL A 183 -11.13 -6.54 9.55
CA VAL A 183 -11.79 -7.22 10.67
C VAL A 183 -11.66 -6.39 11.95
N LEU A 184 -10.48 -5.81 12.21
CA LEU A 184 -10.25 -4.94 13.36
C LEU A 184 -11.07 -3.64 13.28
N GLN A 185 -11.17 -3.03 12.11
CA GLN A 185 -12.03 -1.86 11.88
C GLN A 185 -13.52 -2.19 12.08
N TYR A 186 -13.97 -3.37 11.64
CA TYR A 186 -15.35 -3.81 11.82
C TYR A 186 -15.68 -4.12 13.28
N GLN A 187 -14.77 -4.79 14.00
CA GLN A 187 -14.94 -5.04 15.43
C GLN A 187 -15.00 -3.73 16.22
N ARG A 188 -14.20 -2.74 15.84
CA ARG A 188 -14.24 -1.40 16.44
C ARG A 188 -15.62 -0.73 16.32
N ALA A 189 -16.31 -0.90 15.19
CA ALA A 189 -17.67 -0.37 15.03
C ALA A 189 -18.71 -1.09 15.91
N THR A 190 -18.40 -2.32 16.34
CA THR A 190 -19.29 -3.16 17.15
C THR A 190 -19.09 -2.94 18.65
N PHE A 191 -17.87 -2.61 19.11
CA PHE A 191 -17.57 -2.34 20.52
C PHE A 191 -17.65 -0.83 20.85
N ASN A 192 -18.86 -0.35 21.12
CA ASN A 192 -19.13 1.03 21.57
C ASN A 192 -18.92 1.26 23.08
N ALA A 193 -18.32 0.32 23.83
CA ALA A 193 -18.29 0.38 25.29
C ALA A 193 -16.86 0.50 25.88
N ASP A 194 -16.59 1.65 26.48
CA ASP A 194 -15.66 1.96 27.59
C ASP A 194 -14.17 1.55 27.55
N LEU A 195 -13.67 0.81 26.56
CA LEU A 195 -12.26 0.40 26.47
C LEU A 195 -11.41 1.33 25.58
N GLY A 196 -11.73 2.63 25.56
CA GLY A 196 -11.19 3.61 24.62
C GLY A 196 -9.67 3.55 24.44
N THR A 197 -8.90 3.54 25.53
CA THR A 197 -7.42 3.57 25.47
C THR A 197 -6.80 2.27 24.94
N ILE A 198 -7.37 1.10 25.26
CA ILE A 198 -6.84 -0.19 24.78
C ILE A 198 -7.02 -0.32 23.27
N PHE A 199 -8.19 0.09 22.76
CA PHE A 199 -8.44 0.11 21.32
C PHE A 199 -7.54 1.09 20.58
N ILE A 200 -7.21 2.24 21.17
CA ILE A 200 -6.28 3.21 20.58
C ILE A 200 -4.86 2.64 20.48
N VAL A 201 -4.37 1.97 21.53
CA VAL A 201 -3.05 1.31 21.52
C VAL A 201 -3.02 0.19 20.48
N LEU A 202 -4.09 -0.60 20.40
CA LEU A 202 -4.19 -1.68 19.42
C LEU A 202 -4.23 -1.12 17.97
N ASP A 203 -4.97 -0.04 17.73
CA ASP A 203 -5.04 0.65 16.43
C ASP A 203 -3.66 1.17 16.00
N PHE A 204 -2.92 1.79 16.93
CA PHE A 204 -1.55 2.22 16.69
C PHE A 204 -0.64 1.04 16.33
N LEU A 205 -0.67 -0.05 17.11
CA LEU A 205 0.19 -1.21 16.87
C LEU A 205 -0.13 -1.86 15.52
N VAL A 206 -1.41 -2.02 15.21
CA VAL A 206 -1.87 -2.60 13.95
C VAL A 206 -1.41 -1.74 12.77
N TYR A 207 -1.63 -0.43 12.84
CA TYR A 207 -1.14 0.50 11.81
C TYR A 207 0.39 0.40 11.65
N PHE A 208 1.13 0.40 12.76
CA PHE A 208 2.59 0.35 12.73
C PHE A 208 3.13 -0.94 12.11
N PHE A 209 2.62 -2.10 12.54
CA PHE A 209 3.03 -3.39 11.99
C PHE A 209 2.58 -3.58 10.55
N ALA A 210 1.35 -3.18 10.21
CA ALA A 210 0.83 -3.24 8.85
C ALA A 210 1.72 -2.41 7.90
N SER A 211 2.08 -1.20 8.32
CA SER A 211 2.98 -0.33 7.55
C SER A 211 4.36 -0.98 7.34
N ILE A 212 4.96 -1.58 8.38
CA ILE A 212 6.25 -2.28 8.25
C ILE A 212 6.16 -3.42 7.23
N VAL A 213 5.11 -4.24 7.32
CA VAL A 213 4.93 -5.38 6.41
C VAL A 213 4.71 -4.88 4.98
N ASP A 214 3.92 -3.82 4.78
CA ASP A 214 3.74 -3.19 3.46
C ASP A 214 5.06 -2.70 2.86
N TYR A 215 5.89 -2.02 3.65
CA TYR A 215 7.22 -1.58 3.18
C TYR A 215 8.16 -2.75 2.85
N LEU A 216 8.12 -3.83 3.64
CA LEU A 216 8.88 -5.05 3.32
C LEU A 216 8.42 -5.68 2.01
N ILE A 217 7.10 -5.76 1.79
CA ILE A 217 6.53 -6.25 0.53
C ILE A 217 6.97 -5.36 -0.63
N PHE A 218 6.90 -4.04 -0.49
CA PHE A 218 7.39 -3.10 -1.50
C PHE A 218 8.86 -3.35 -1.86
N ILE A 219 9.75 -3.47 -0.87
CA ILE A 219 11.17 -3.74 -1.09
C ILE A 219 11.39 -5.08 -1.81
N ILE A 220 10.71 -6.14 -1.36
CA ILE A 220 10.79 -7.46 -1.99
C ILE A 220 10.35 -7.40 -3.45
N LEU A 221 9.28 -6.66 -3.75
CA LEU A 221 8.77 -6.50 -5.10
C LEU A 221 9.72 -5.72 -6.01
N ILE A 222 10.42 -4.71 -5.49
CA ILE A 222 11.47 -4.03 -6.25
C ILE A 222 12.57 -5.02 -6.66
N PHE A 223 13.05 -5.87 -5.73
CA PHE A 223 14.05 -6.89 -6.07
C PHE A 223 13.53 -7.89 -7.11
N ILE A 224 12.32 -8.42 -6.92
CA ILE A 224 11.70 -9.37 -7.86
C ILE A 224 11.55 -8.78 -9.26
N LEU A 225 11.09 -7.53 -9.37
CA LEU A 225 10.88 -6.86 -10.65
C LEU A 225 12.20 -6.51 -11.35
N LYS A 226 13.25 -6.18 -10.61
CA LYS A 226 14.58 -5.88 -11.17
C LYS A 226 15.35 -7.13 -11.59
N GLU A 227 15.09 -8.29 -10.98
CA GLU A 227 15.83 -9.53 -11.24
C GLU A 227 15.30 -10.33 -12.45
N GLN A 228 14.18 -9.90 -13.05
CA GLN A 228 13.77 -10.42 -14.36
C GLN A 228 14.54 -9.69 -15.48
N PRO A 229 15.27 -10.42 -16.35
CA PRO A 229 15.86 -9.82 -17.53
C PRO A 229 14.74 -9.22 -18.40
N ALA A 230 14.98 -8.02 -18.92
CA ALA A 230 14.10 -7.42 -19.91
C ALA A 230 14.01 -8.37 -21.11
N ASP A 231 12.80 -8.83 -21.45
CA ASP A 231 12.52 -9.70 -22.59
C ASP A 231 12.78 -9.03 -23.97
N SER A 232 13.55 -7.93 -24.01
CA SER A 232 13.85 -7.17 -25.23
C SER A 232 15.11 -7.63 -25.97
N ASP A 233 15.88 -8.59 -25.46
CA ASP A 233 17.13 -9.03 -26.11
C ASP A 233 17.04 -10.36 -26.88
N GLN A 234 15.85 -10.95 -27.03
CA GLN A 234 15.66 -12.22 -27.76
C GLN A 234 15.01 -12.09 -29.15
N SER A 235 14.72 -10.88 -29.65
CA SER A 235 14.17 -10.69 -31.01
C SER A 235 15.20 -10.27 -32.06
N GLY A 236 16.51 -10.28 -31.73
CA GLY A 236 17.59 -9.81 -32.61
C GLY A 236 18.56 -10.89 -33.13
N GLN A 237 18.39 -12.16 -32.78
CA GLN A 237 19.26 -13.25 -33.24
C GLN A 237 18.44 -14.33 -33.93
N ASP A 238 18.03 -14.06 -35.16
CA ASP A 238 17.65 -15.10 -36.13
C ASP A 238 17.55 -14.50 -37.54
N GLN A 239 18.58 -13.77 -38.00
CA GLN A 239 18.80 -13.50 -39.43
C GLN A 239 20.30 -13.35 -39.72
N THR A 240 20.97 -14.49 -39.93
CA THR A 240 22.16 -14.60 -40.78
C THR A 240 22.03 -15.84 -41.64
#